data_AF-A0A3D2EU01-F1
#
_entry.id   AF-A0A3D2EU01-F1
#
_cell.length_a   1.000
_cell.length_b   1.000
_cell.length_c   1.000
_cell.angle_alpha   90.00
_cell.angle_beta   90.00
_cell.angle_gamma   90.00
#
_symmetry.space_group_name_H-M   'P 1'
#
loop_
_entity.id
_entity.type
_entity.pdbx_description
1 polymer ?
#
loop_
_entity_poly.entity_id
_entity_poly.type
_entity_poly.pdbx_seq_one_letter_code
_entity_poly.pdbx_strand_id
1 'polypeptide(L)'
;MARLSPLQKKLKLKQKTRSTKQSNALAQATIDSVTLPMGKHIELLVDDFSHDGRGVGRWHGKTVFVAGCLPGEKVQAEVVHDHKNFAEAKLLEVMQASDIRQQPPCQYYNDCGGCQLQHLQPAQQVLLKQQAITQQLSRIAKVTLPAWQPPLVFNAAGYRRRAHLATRYFADSHTLLLGFRQAGHRHIVPVAHCLVLAPSLDQLLAPIR
;
A
#
# COMPACT_ATOMS: atom_id res chain seq x y z
N MET A 1 22.36 -48.63 -36.14
CA MET A 1 21.87 -48.09 -34.85
C MET A 1 23.00 -48.10 -33.84
N ALA A 2 23.76 -47.00 -33.74
CA ALA A 2 25.04 -46.99 -33.03
C ALA A 2 24.84 -46.92 -31.51
N ARG A 3 25.26 -47.98 -30.81
CA ARG A 3 25.36 -48.07 -29.35
C ARG A 3 26.58 -47.26 -28.88
N LEU A 4 26.36 -46.33 -27.95
CA LEU A 4 27.41 -45.52 -27.32
C LEU A 4 28.43 -46.41 -26.58
N SER A 5 29.71 -46.03 -26.62
CA SER A 5 30.82 -46.85 -26.13
C SER A 5 31.04 -46.74 -24.61
N PRO A 6 31.65 -47.77 -23.97
CA PRO A 6 31.89 -47.80 -22.52
C PRO A 6 32.80 -46.70 -21.96
N LEU A 7 33.48 -45.92 -22.82
CA LEU A 7 34.41 -44.86 -22.44
C LEU A 7 33.73 -43.53 -22.07
N GLN A 8 32.46 -43.33 -22.41
CA GLN A 8 31.71 -42.12 -22.04
C GLN A 8 31.16 -42.15 -20.60
N LYS A 9 31.22 -43.30 -19.91
CA LYS A 9 30.82 -43.43 -18.50
C LYS A 9 31.89 -43.00 -17.49
N LYS A 10 33.13 -42.72 -17.92
CA LYS A 10 34.26 -42.38 -17.02
C LYS A 10 34.67 -40.90 -17.01
N LEU A 11 34.10 -40.04 -17.85
CA LEU A 11 34.27 -38.58 -17.78
C LEU A 11 33.28 -37.92 -16.80
N LYS A 12 33.01 -38.57 -15.66
CA LYS A 12 32.52 -37.90 -14.44
C LYS A 12 33.65 -37.05 -13.87
N LEU A 13 34.06 -36.02 -14.60
CA LEU A 13 34.85 -34.93 -14.03
C LEU A 13 33.93 -34.14 -13.12
N LYS A 14 34.20 -34.30 -11.82
CA LYS A 14 33.76 -33.46 -10.71
C LYS A 14 33.82 -31.97 -11.10
N GLN A 15 32.72 -31.43 -11.59
CA GLN A 15 32.46 -30.01 -11.47
C GLN A 15 31.51 -29.84 -10.29
N LYS A 16 32.08 -29.46 -9.15
CA LYS A 16 31.33 -28.93 -8.00
C LYS A 16 30.48 -27.78 -8.53
N THR A 17 29.20 -28.03 -8.76
CA THR A 17 28.21 -26.97 -8.96
C THR A 17 28.23 -26.11 -7.71
N ARG A 18 28.80 -24.91 -7.84
CA ARG A 18 28.73 -23.88 -6.80
C ARG A 18 27.25 -23.67 -6.47
N SER A 19 26.91 -23.99 -5.22
CA SER A 19 25.58 -23.79 -4.68
C SER A 19 25.11 -22.35 -4.95
N THR A 20 23.87 -22.25 -5.44
CA THR A 20 23.06 -21.04 -5.63
C THR A 20 22.92 -20.19 -4.34
N LYS A 21 23.44 -20.66 -3.20
CA LYS A 21 23.63 -19.85 -1.97
C LYS A 21 24.72 -18.78 -2.10
N GLN A 22 25.69 -18.92 -3.01
CA GLN A 22 26.80 -17.96 -3.14
C GLN A 22 26.46 -16.73 -4.00
N SER A 23 25.46 -16.83 -4.89
CA SER A 23 25.02 -15.70 -5.71
C SER A 23 24.13 -14.69 -4.97
N ASN A 24 23.47 -15.10 -3.88
CA ASN A 24 22.71 -14.18 -3.02
C ASN A 24 23.58 -13.47 -1.97
N ALA A 25 24.86 -13.81 -1.84
CA ALA A 25 25.78 -13.18 -0.89
C ALA A 25 26.43 -11.90 -1.42
N LEU A 26 26.33 -11.63 -2.72
CA LEU A 26 26.99 -10.49 -3.39
C LEU A 26 26.06 -9.27 -3.62
N ALA A 27 24.78 -9.38 -3.28
CA ALA A 27 23.83 -8.25 -3.27
C ALA A 27 23.63 -7.64 -1.86
N GLN A 28 24.45 -8.06 -0.88
CA GLN A 28 24.50 -7.50 0.46
C GLN A 28 25.69 -6.53 0.56
N ALA A 29 25.80 -5.60 -0.38
CA ALA A 29 26.72 -4.48 -0.25
C ALA A 29 26.16 -3.55 0.85
N THR A 30 27.01 -3.30 1.85
CA THR A 30 26.86 -2.40 2.99
C THR A 30 25.96 -1.20 2.71
N ILE A 31 24.69 -1.29 3.14
CA ILE A 31 23.92 -0.10 3.49
C ILE A 31 24.46 0.29 4.86
N ASP A 32 25.30 1.34 4.91
CA ASP A 32 25.53 2.05 6.16
C ASP A 32 24.15 2.30 6.77
N SER A 33 23.89 1.80 7.97
CA SER A 33 22.54 1.80 8.55
C SER A 33 22.12 3.23 8.86
N VAL A 34 21.56 3.91 7.85
CA VAL A 34 21.02 5.25 7.98
C VAL A 34 19.91 5.18 9.02
N THR A 35 20.11 5.87 10.14
CA THR A 35 19.14 5.98 11.23
C THR A 35 18.29 7.22 10.95
N LEU A 36 16.97 7.07 10.93
CA LEU A 36 16.04 8.19 10.83
C LEU A 36 15.38 8.38 12.20
N PRO A 37 15.76 9.41 12.98
CA PRO A 37 15.10 9.66 14.25
C PRO A 37 13.60 9.96 14.03
N MET A 38 12.77 9.43 14.92
CA MET A 38 11.33 9.73 14.95
C MET A 38 11.10 11.25 15.09
N GLY A 39 10.09 11.77 14.43
CA GLY A 39 9.78 13.21 14.36
C GLY A 39 10.62 13.98 13.34
N LYS A 40 11.60 13.34 12.68
CA LYS A 40 12.38 14.01 11.63
C LYS A 40 11.53 14.26 10.40
N HIS A 41 11.54 15.50 9.92
CA HIS A 41 10.96 15.85 8.62
C HIS A 41 11.95 15.55 7.51
N ILE A 42 11.49 14.89 6.46
CA ILE A 42 12.25 14.53 5.28
C ILE A 42 11.50 14.93 4.01
N GLU A 43 12.25 15.29 2.97
CA GLU A 43 11.73 15.36 1.62
C GLU A 43 11.95 14.02 0.92
N LEU A 44 10.92 13.53 0.23
CA LEU A 44 10.94 12.24 -0.44
C LEU A 44 10.39 12.37 -1.86
N LEU A 45 11.11 11.80 -2.83
CA LEU A 45 10.54 11.48 -4.13
C LEU A 45 9.91 10.09 -4.03
N VAL A 46 8.65 9.98 -4.45
CA VAL A 46 7.89 8.74 -4.39
C VAL A 46 8.04 8.01 -5.71
N ASP A 47 8.65 6.82 -5.66
CA ASP A 47 9.05 6.06 -6.84
C ASP A 47 7.98 5.05 -7.28
N ASP A 48 7.33 4.40 -6.31
CA ASP A 48 6.39 3.30 -6.56
C ASP A 48 5.39 3.16 -5.41
N PHE A 49 4.46 2.22 -5.53
CA PHE A 49 3.61 1.78 -4.45
C PHE A 49 4.14 0.51 -3.78
N SER A 50 3.82 0.37 -2.50
CA SER A 50 3.83 -0.91 -1.82
C SER A 50 2.55 -1.70 -2.14
N HIS A 51 2.59 -3.01 -1.90
CA HIS A 51 1.44 -3.89 -2.14
C HIS A 51 0.17 -3.54 -1.35
N ASP A 52 0.31 -2.85 -0.21
CA ASP A 52 -0.76 -2.34 0.63
C ASP A 52 -1.19 -0.90 0.27
N GLY A 53 -0.64 -0.32 -0.81
CA GLY A 53 -1.06 0.96 -1.38
C GLY A 53 -0.45 2.20 -0.71
N ARG A 54 0.65 2.05 0.03
CA ARG A 54 1.45 3.19 0.50
C ARG A 54 2.44 3.61 -0.58
N GLY A 55 2.74 4.89 -0.67
CA GLY A 55 3.85 5.36 -1.50
C GLY A 55 5.18 4.89 -0.92
N VAL A 56 6.12 4.57 -1.80
CA VAL A 56 7.47 4.12 -1.46
C VAL A 56 8.48 5.01 -2.14
N GLY A 57 9.44 5.50 -1.36
CA GLY A 57 10.62 6.19 -1.88
C GLY A 57 11.87 5.77 -1.14
N ARG A 58 13.00 6.38 -1.49
CA ARG A 58 14.27 6.17 -0.79
C ARG A 58 14.84 7.46 -0.25
N TRP A 59 15.26 7.44 1.01
CA TRP A 59 15.96 8.54 1.66
C TRP A 59 17.35 8.07 2.10
N HIS A 60 18.41 8.63 1.51
CA HIS A 60 19.80 8.17 1.66
C HIS A 60 19.95 6.63 1.55
N GLY A 61 19.29 6.02 0.55
CA GLY A 61 19.35 4.58 0.32
C GLY A 61 18.43 3.72 1.20
N LYS A 62 17.81 4.29 2.24
CA LYS A 62 16.83 3.59 3.09
C LYS A 62 15.42 3.72 2.52
N THR A 63 14.70 2.61 2.44
CA THR A 63 13.31 2.57 1.97
C THR A 63 12.40 3.26 2.98
N VAL A 64 11.53 4.16 2.51
CA VAL A 64 10.56 4.87 3.34
C VAL A 64 9.16 4.62 2.79
N PHE A 65 8.24 4.18 3.65
CA PHE A 65 6.82 4.01 3.32
C PHE A 65 6.01 5.20 3.83
N VAL A 66 5.19 5.79 2.96
CA VAL A 66 4.35 6.95 3.28
C VAL A 66 2.92 6.73 2.77
N ALA A 67 1.96 6.61 3.69
CA ALA A 67 0.55 6.49 3.32
C ALA A 67 0.03 7.83 2.76
N GLY A 68 -0.82 7.78 1.74
CA GLY A 68 -1.42 8.97 1.11
C GLY A 68 -0.58 9.60 -0.01
N CYS A 69 0.57 9.02 -0.33
CA CYS A 69 1.47 9.45 -1.40
C CYS A 69 1.31 8.58 -2.66
N LEU A 70 1.55 9.20 -3.82
CA LEU A 70 1.47 8.57 -5.14
C LEU A 70 2.84 8.62 -5.84
N PRO A 71 3.15 7.66 -6.74
CA PRO A 71 4.34 7.71 -7.58
C PRO A 71 4.43 8.99 -8.42
N GLY A 72 5.64 9.52 -8.53
CA GLY A 72 5.95 10.78 -9.21
C GLY A 72 5.76 12.02 -8.33
N GLU A 73 5.36 11.87 -7.07
CA GLU A 73 5.20 13.00 -6.16
C GLU A 73 6.49 13.36 -5.44
N LYS A 74 6.66 14.67 -5.21
CA LYS A 74 7.62 15.19 -4.24
C LYS A 74 6.86 15.58 -2.98
N VAL A 75 7.19 14.98 -1.84
CA VAL A 75 6.45 15.15 -0.59
C VAL A 75 7.35 15.51 0.58
N GLN A 76 6.81 16.24 1.55
CA GLN A 76 7.38 16.35 2.89
C GLN A 76 6.69 15.35 3.81
N ALA A 77 7.47 14.57 4.55
CA ALA A 77 6.97 13.54 5.44
C ALA A 77 7.70 13.55 6.79
N GLU A 78 7.00 13.17 7.85
CA GLU A 78 7.53 13.02 9.21
C GLU A 78 7.78 11.55 9.50
N VAL A 79 8.99 11.19 9.93
CA VAL A 79 9.32 9.81 10.31
C VAL A 79 8.58 9.43 11.59
N VAL A 80 7.76 8.37 11.52
CA VAL A 80 6.99 7.87 12.66
C VAL A 80 7.64 6.64 13.28
N HIS A 81 8.21 5.75 12.47
CA HIS A 81 8.93 4.57 12.97
C HIS A 81 10.20 4.32 12.15
N ASP A 82 11.28 3.99 12.85
CA ASP A 82 12.55 3.63 12.22
C ASP A 82 12.87 2.17 12.47
N HIS A 83 12.88 1.37 11.42
CA HIS A 83 13.29 -0.03 11.47
C HIS A 83 14.69 -0.19 10.85
N LYS A 84 15.27 -1.39 11.01
CA LYS A 84 16.62 -1.67 10.50
C LYS A 84 16.74 -1.44 8.99
N ASN A 85 15.76 -1.89 8.21
CA ASN A 85 15.84 -1.93 6.75
C ASN A 85 14.91 -0.92 6.05
N PHE A 86 13.98 -0.31 6.78
CA PHE A 86 13.01 0.64 6.26
C PHE A 86 12.54 1.60 7.35
N ALA A 87 11.90 2.68 6.97
CA ALA A 87 11.20 3.58 7.87
C ALA A 87 9.74 3.74 7.44
N GLU A 88 8.88 4.08 8.39
CA GLU A 88 7.52 4.52 8.14
C GLU A 88 7.41 6.00 8.44
N ALA A 89 6.77 6.75 7.54
CA ALA A 89 6.56 8.16 7.70
C ALA A 89 5.11 8.55 7.41
N LYS A 90 4.69 9.67 8.00
CA LYS A 90 3.40 10.30 7.81
C LYS A 90 3.55 11.44 6.81
N LEU A 91 2.68 11.48 5.80
CA LEU A 91 2.62 12.61 4.87
C LEU A 91 2.26 13.90 5.62
N LEU A 92 3.07 14.94 5.45
CA LEU A 92 2.78 16.29 5.92
C LEU A 92 2.26 17.16 4.78
N GLU A 93 2.96 17.16 3.65
CA GLU A 93 2.64 18.02 2.51
C GLU A 93 3.02 17.36 1.19
N VAL A 94 2.18 17.54 0.16
CA VAL A 94 2.51 17.20 -1.22
C VAL A 94 2.99 18.46 -1.92
N MET A 95 4.31 18.59 -2.07
CA MET A 95 4.94 19.76 -2.71
C MET A 95 4.76 19.75 -4.22
N GLN A 96 4.77 18.56 -4.82
CA GLN A 96 4.47 18.34 -6.23
C GLN A 96 3.55 17.13 -6.36
N ALA A 97 2.31 17.39 -6.79
CA ALA A 97 1.30 16.36 -6.99
C ALA A 97 1.52 15.61 -8.33
N SER A 98 1.12 14.34 -8.35
CA SER A 98 1.10 13.51 -9.56
C SER A 98 -0.19 13.72 -10.34
N ASP A 99 -0.15 13.54 -11.66
CA ASP A 99 -1.31 13.69 -12.56
C ASP A 99 -2.46 12.72 -12.23
N ILE A 100 -2.13 11.61 -11.56
CA ILE A 100 -3.11 10.60 -11.12
C ILE A 100 -3.73 10.90 -9.75
N ARG A 101 -3.32 12.00 -9.09
CA ARG A 101 -3.96 12.49 -7.87
C ARG A 101 -5.33 13.06 -8.21
N GLN A 102 -6.27 12.87 -7.29
CA GLN A 102 -7.52 13.61 -7.25
C GLN A 102 -7.75 14.13 -5.83
N GLN A 103 -8.58 15.16 -5.71
CA GLN A 103 -9.13 15.52 -4.41
C GLN A 103 -10.07 14.39 -3.95
N PRO A 104 -9.91 13.87 -2.72
CA PRO A 104 -10.82 12.85 -2.19
C PRO A 104 -12.27 13.36 -2.19
N PRO A 105 -13.22 12.65 -2.84
CA PRO A 105 -14.62 13.08 -2.87
C PRO A 105 -15.35 12.96 -1.52
N CYS A 106 -14.83 12.14 -0.58
CA CYS A 106 -15.39 12.05 0.76
C CYS A 106 -14.74 13.08 1.69
N GLN A 107 -15.56 13.97 2.27
CA GLN A 107 -15.11 14.96 3.25
C GLN A 107 -14.43 14.35 4.50
N TYR A 108 -14.78 13.12 4.87
CA TYR A 108 -14.23 12.43 6.04
C TYR A 108 -12.93 11.68 5.73
N TYR A 109 -12.43 11.72 4.50
CA TYR A 109 -11.36 10.83 4.04
C TYR A 109 -10.06 10.94 4.86
N ASN A 110 -9.69 12.15 5.29
CA ASN A 110 -8.44 12.36 6.04
C ASN A 110 -8.49 11.79 7.46
N ASP A 111 -9.69 11.62 8.04
CA ASP A 111 -9.87 11.17 9.42
C ASP A 111 -10.40 9.73 9.50
N CYS A 112 -11.40 9.41 8.69
CA CYS A 112 -12.09 8.12 8.70
C CYS A 112 -11.19 7.00 8.14
N GLY A 113 -10.93 5.96 8.94
CA GLY A 113 -10.11 4.82 8.53
C GLY A 113 -10.76 3.87 7.52
N GLY A 114 -11.91 4.24 6.95
CA GLY A 114 -12.71 3.36 6.08
C GLY A 114 -12.15 3.21 4.67
N CYS A 115 -11.66 4.28 4.06
CA CYS A 115 -11.16 4.29 2.69
C CYS A 115 -9.71 4.77 2.64
N GLN A 116 -8.85 4.09 1.89
CA GLN A 116 -7.40 4.36 1.91
C GLN A 116 -6.90 5.08 0.64
N LEU A 117 -7.59 4.94 -0.50
CA LEU A 117 -7.07 5.35 -1.81
C LEU A 117 -7.91 6.43 -2.52
N GLN A 118 -8.79 7.17 -1.83
CA GLN A 118 -9.64 8.15 -2.52
C GLN A 118 -8.87 9.35 -3.11
N HIS A 119 -7.62 9.58 -2.69
CA HIS A 119 -6.71 10.55 -3.32
C HIS A 119 -6.15 10.09 -4.67
N LEU A 120 -6.35 8.82 -5.04
CA LEU A 120 -5.97 8.23 -6.33
C LEU A 120 -7.21 8.09 -7.21
N GLN A 121 -7.10 8.48 -8.48
CA GLN A 121 -8.19 8.32 -9.45
C GLN A 121 -8.69 6.85 -9.51
N PRO A 122 -10.01 6.59 -9.60
CA PRO A 122 -10.55 5.23 -9.52
C PRO A 122 -9.99 4.24 -10.55
N ALA A 123 -9.75 4.68 -11.79
CA ALA A 123 -9.14 3.84 -12.82
C ALA A 123 -7.72 3.40 -12.43
N GLN A 124 -6.95 4.28 -11.80
CA GLN A 124 -5.59 4.01 -11.35
C GLN A 124 -5.57 3.08 -10.14
N GLN A 125 -6.61 3.11 -9.28
CA GLN A 125 -6.76 2.14 -8.19
C GLN A 125 -6.91 0.70 -8.71
N VAL A 126 -7.58 0.50 -9.85
CA VAL A 126 -7.72 -0.82 -10.48
C VAL A 126 -6.38 -1.30 -11.01
N LEU A 127 -5.63 -0.42 -11.69
CA LEU A 127 -4.29 -0.73 -12.19
C LEU A 127 -3.32 -1.08 -11.06
N LEU A 128 -3.34 -0.32 -9.96
CA LEU A 128 -2.54 -0.60 -8.77
C LEU A 128 -2.78 -2.02 -8.22
N LYS A 129 -4.05 -2.42 -8.09
CA LYS A 129 -4.40 -3.77 -7.62
C LYS A 129 -3.89 -4.86 -8.57
N GLN A 130 -4.05 -4.65 -9.88
CA GLN A 130 -3.56 -5.59 -10.89
C GLN A 130 -2.03 -5.70 -10.86
N GLN A 131 -1.32 -4.59 -10.73
CA GLN A 131 0.15 -4.55 -10.61
C GLN A 131 0.61 -5.27 -9.34
N ALA A 132 -0.03 -5.03 -8.19
CA ALA A 132 0.31 -5.71 -6.94
C ALA A 132 0.21 -7.24 -7.07
N ILE A 133 -0.88 -7.74 -7.67
CA ILE A 133 -1.06 -9.18 -7.92
C ILE A 133 -0.01 -9.70 -8.91
N THR A 134 0.25 -8.97 -10.00
CA THR A 134 1.26 -9.33 -11.01
C THR A 134 2.64 -9.46 -10.39
N GLN A 135 3.03 -8.50 -9.55
CA GLN A 135 4.32 -8.51 -8.85
C GLN A 135 4.42 -9.67 -7.86
N GLN A 136 3.36 -9.97 -7.11
CA GLN A 136 3.35 -11.09 -6.17
C GLN A 136 3.44 -12.44 -6.89
N LEU A 137 2.67 -12.66 -7.96
CA LEU A 137 2.69 -13.92 -8.71
C LEU A 137 4.03 -14.16 -9.41
N SER A 138 4.63 -13.12 -9.99
CA SER A 138 5.94 -13.22 -10.63
C SER A 138 7.09 -13.39 -9.63
N ARG A 139 7.13 -12.58 -8.55
CA ARG A 139 8.26 -12.59 -7.60
C ARG A 139 8.17 -13.72 -6.58
N ILE A 140 6.99 -13.98 -6.03
CA ILE A 140 6.79 -14.95 -4.95
C ILE A 140 6.49 -16.33 -5.53
N ALA A 141 5.46 -16.42 -6.38
CA ALA A 141 5.03 -17.71 -6.93
C ALA A 141 5.87 -18.15 -8.15
N LYS A 142 6.69 -17.26 -8.72
CA LYS A 142 7.52 -17.52 -9.92
C LYS A 142 6.69 -18.01 -11.12
N VAL A 143 5.46 -17.50 -11.23
CA VAL A 143 4.54 -17.81 -12.31
C VAL A 143 4.63 -16.74 -13.39
N THR A 144 4.84 -17.16 -14.63
CA THR A 144 4.68 -16.29 -15.80
C THR A 144 3.20 -16.17 -16.12
N LEU A 145 2.67 -14.95 -16.08
CA LEU A 145 1.26 -14.72 -16.36
C LEU A 145 1.02 -14.48 -17.85
N PRO A 146 -0.10 -14.99 -18.40
CA PRO A 146 -0.59 -14.50 -19.69
C PRO A 146 -1.07 -13.05 -19.58
N ALA A 147 -1.42 -12.44 -20.71
CA ALA A 147 -2.02 -11.11 -20.72
C ALA A 147 -3.31 -11.07 -19.88
N TRP A 148 -3.47 -10.01 -19.09
CA TRP A 148 -4.69 -9.80 -18.31
C TRP A 148 -5.88 -9.58 -19.24
N GLN A 149 -7.02 -10.15 -18.87
CA GLN A 149 -8.30 -9.73 -19.41
C GLN A 149 -8.66 -8.33 -18.88
N PRO A 150 -9.53 -7.58 -19.58
CA PRO A 150 -10.03 -6.30 -19.07
C PRO A 150 -10.62 -6.44 -17.65
N PRO A 151 -10.32 -5.50 -16.73
CA PRO A 151 -10.81 -5.60 -15.36
C PRO A 151 -12.33 -5.41 -15.30
N LEU A 152 -12.97 -6.12 -14.37
CA LEU A 152 -14.36 -5.87 -14.02
C LEU A 152 -14.44 -4.60 -13.19
N VAL A 153 -15.11 -3.59 -13.73
CA VAL A 153 -15.27 -2.28 -13.11
C VAL A 153 -16.75 -1.98 -12.85
N PHE A 154 -17.01 -1.23 -11.78
CA PHE A 154 -18.33 -0.73 -11.41
C PHE A 154 -18.18 0.68 -10.83
N ASN A 155 -19.28 1.30 -10.41
CA ASN A 155 -19.27 2.59 -9.75
C ASN A 155 -18.34 2.59 -8.51
N ALA A 156 -17.52 3.64 -8.40
CA ALA A 156 -16.60 3.86 -7.27
C ALA A 156 -17.33 4.34 -5.99
N ALA A 157 -18.61 4.71 -6.10
CA ALA A 157 -19.49 5.09 -5.00
C ALA A 157 -20.66 4.09 -4.83
N GLY A 158 -21.31 4.12 -3.66
CA GLY A 158 -22.54 3.35 -3.41
C GLY A 158 -22.41 1.82 -3.43
N TYR A 159 -21.20 1.26 -3.48
CA TYR A 159 -20.99 -0.18 -3.65
C TYR A 159 -21.10 -1.00 -2.35
N ARG A 160 -20.96 -0.36 -1.19
CA ARG A 160 -20.95 -1.04 0.12
C ARG A 160 -22.37 -1.26 0.61
N ARG A 161 -22.74 -2.53 0.77
CA ARG A 161 -24.12 -2.97 1.13
C ARG A 161 -24.31 -3.26 2.61
N ARG A 162 -23.27 -3.05 3.43
CA ARG A 162 -23.27 -3.26 4.88
C ARG A 162 -22.25 -2.34 5.53
N ALA A 163 -22.67 -1.65 6.58
CA ALA A 163 -21.78 -0.89 7.47
C ALA A 163 -21.87 -1.45 8.88
N HIS A 164 -20.75 -1.37 9.61
CA HIS A 164 -20.74 -1.54 11.05
C HIS A 164 -20.29 -0.22 11.64
N LEU A 165 -21.19 0.42 12.38
CA LEU A 165 -20.98 1.73 12.96
C LEU A 165 -20.52 1.56 14.39
N ALA A 166 -19.43 2.23 14.75
CA ALA A 166 -19.01 2.35 16.13
C ALA A 166 -19.89 3.39 16.82
N THR A 167 -20.30 3.09 18.04
CA THR A 167 -21.11 3.99 18.88
C THR A 167 -20.41 4.25 20.21
N ARG A 168 -20.57 5.47 20.73
CA ARG A 168 -20.14 5.84 22.09
C ARG A 168 -21.04 6.94 22.61
N TYR A 169 -21.65 6.70 23.77
CA TYR A 169 -22.46 7.70 24.45
C TYR A 169 -21.66 8.37 25.58
N PHE A 170 -21.73 9.69 25.68
CA PHE A 170 -21.16 10.50 26.74
C PHE A 170 -22.29 11.04 27.61
N ALA A 171 -22.36 10.58 28.87
CA ALA A 171 -23.42 10.94 29.80
C ALA A 171 -23.39 12.43 30.16
N ASP A 172 -22.21 12.97 30.46
CA ASP A 172 -22.04 14.36 30.93
C ASP A 172 -22.49 15.40 29.90
N SER A 173 -22.29 15.11 28.61
CA SER A 173 -22.66 16.01 27.50
C SER A 173 -23.91 15.56 26.75
N HIS A 174 -24.57 14.48 27.20
CA HIS A 174 -25.71 13.86 26.51
C HIS A 174 -25.47 13.64 25.01
N THR A 175 -24.25 13.26 24.61
CA THR A 175 -23.85 13.17 23.21
C THR A 175 -23.62 11.72 22.79
N LEU A 176 -24.27 11.29 21.71
CA LEU A 176 -23.97 10.03 21.02
C LEU A 176 -23.00 10.31 19.87
N LEU A 177 -21.86 9.62 19.85
CA LEU A 177 -21.03 9.51 18.66
C LEU A 177 -21.42 8.24 17.92
N LEU A 178 -21.74 8.39 16.63
CA LEU A 178 -22.03 7.31 15.72
C LEU A 178 -21.28 7.54 14.41
N GLY A 179 -20.50 6.53 13.99
CA GLY A 179 -19.69 6.64 12.78
C GLY A 179 -18.66 5.52 12.65
N PHE A 180 -17.48 5.85 12.11
CA PHE A 180 -16.40 4.89 11.86
C PHE A 180 -15.17 5.17 12.71
N ARG A 181 -14.27 4.19 12.84
CA ARG A 181 -13.00 4.41 13.55
C ARG A 181 -12.07 5.29 12.74
N GLN A 182 -11.40 6.20 13.43
CA GLN A 182 -10.34 7.02 12.86
C GLN A 182 -9.17 6.13 12.40
N ALA A 183 -8.48 6.52 11.33
CA ALA A 183 -7.30 5.80 10.85
C ALA A 183 -6.24 5.67 11.98
N GLY A 184 -5.81 4.44 12.26
CA GLY A 184 -4.79 4.16 13.29
C GLY A 184 -5.22 4.41 14.74
N HIS A 185 -6.47 4.80 15.02
CA HIS A 185 -6.92 5.13 16.38
C HIS A 185 -8.25 4.48 16.75
N ARG A 186 -8.56 4.43 18.06
CA ARG A 186 -9.84 3.93 18.58
C ARG A 186 -10.95 4.98 18.60
N HIS A 187 -10.65 6.22 18.23
CA HIS A 187 -11.62 7.31 18.22
C HIS A 187 -12.67 7.10 17.12
N ILE A 188 -13.87 7.62 17.36
CA ILE A 188 -14.98 7.57 16.41
C ILE A 188 -15.00 8.90 15.66
N VAL A 189 -14.96 8.82 14.33
CA VAL A 189 -15.25 9.93 13.42
C VAL A 189 -16.76 9.91 13.18
N PRO A 190 -17.51 10.91 13.67
CA PRO A 190 -18.95 10.98 13.44
C PRO A 190 -19.22 11.24 11.95
N VAL A 191 -20.09 10.43 11.34
CA VAL A 191 -20.34 10.50 9.90
C VAL A 191 -21.83 10.63 9.63
N ALA A 192 -22.22 11.69 8.92
CA ALA A 192 -23.61 11.90 8.49
C ALA A 192 -23.89 11.35 7.07
N HIS A 193 -22.84 11.14 6.27
CA HIS A 193 -22.92 10.64 4.90
C HIS A 193 -21.67 9.81 4.56
N CYS A 194 -21.83 8.67 3.91
CA CYS A 194 -20.73 7.81 3.48
C CYS A 194 -20.82 7.51 1.99
N LEU A 195 -19.97 8.16 1.19
CA LEU A 195 -19.93 8.05 -0.28
C LEU A 195 -19.97 6.62 -0.83
N VAL A 196 -19.29 5.69 -0.14
CA VAL A 196 -19.19 4.29 -0.61
C VAL A 196 -20.36 3.43 -0.16
N LEU A 197 -21.21 3.90 0.77
CA LEU A 197 -22.36 3.18 1.27
C LEU A 197 -23.53 3.28 0.28
N ALA A 198 -24.26 2.18 0.09
CA ALA A 198 -25.43 2.17 -0.78
C ALA A 198 -26.42 3.28 -0.40
N PRO A 199 -26.99 4.04 -1.35
CA PRO A 199 -27.81 5.22 -1.05
C PRO A 199 -28.93 4.98 -0.05
N SER A 200 -29.61 3.83 -0.12
CA SER A 200 -30.68 3.46 0.81
C SER A 200 -30.21 3.25 2.25
N LEU A 201 -28.96 2.85 2.47
CA LEU A 201 -28.36 2.70 3.80
C LEU A 201 -27.76 4.01 4.30
N ASP A 202 -27.19 4.80 3.39
CA ASP A 202 -26.60 6.09 3.69
C ASP A 202 -27.62 7.11 4.21
N GLN A 203 -28.82 7.13 3.62
CA GLN A 203 -29.95 7.95 4.09
C GLN A 203 -30.37 7.64 5.53
N LEU A 204 -30.04 6.45 6.05
CA LEU A 204 -30.34 6.05 7.42
C LEU A 204 -29.32 6.56 8.45
N LEU A 205 -28.18 7.12 8.03
CA LEU A 205 -27.13 7.56 8.96
C LEU A 205 -27.49 8.84 9.72
N ALA A 206 -28.03 9.85 9.02
CA ALA A 206 -28.36 11.12 9.66
C ALA A 206 -29.48 11.03 10.71
N PRO A 207 -30.57 10.26 10.50
CA PRO A 207 -31.66 10.16 11.48
C PRO A 207 -31.31 9.40 12.77
N ILE A 208 -30.26 8.57 12.78
CA ILE A 208 -29.88 7.72 13.93
C ILE A 208 -28.72 8.29 14.74
N ARG A 209 -28.23 9.49 14.40
CA ARG A 209 -27.05 10.10 15.01
C ARG A 209 -27.37 10.84 16.30
#